data_AF-A0A9E0JW87-F1
#
_entry.id   AF-A0A9E0JW87-F1
#
_cell.length_a   1.000
_cell.length_b   1.000
_cell.length_c   1.000
_cell.angle_alpha   90.00
_cell.angle_beta   90.00
_cell.angle_gamma   90.00
#
_symmetry.space_group_name_H-M   'P 1'
#
loop_
_entity.id
_entity.type
_entity.pdbx_description
1 polymer ?
#
loop_
_entity_poly.entity_id
_entity_poly.type
_entity_poly.pdbx_seq_one_letter_code
_entity_poly.pdbx_strand_id
1 'polypeptide(L)'
;MESNFHGSLLGMILDAGLMVKFVLLILLVFSIISWTIIFIKFRTYRRIRQENEAFDSDYQKSTKLSDLLPTSRKYPFSTTAEVFRAGYAEMTKANRLSRDSARPEEISLSSLDNVERALNRASSTEMTKLESALGFLATTGSASPFIGLFGTVW
;
A
#
# COMPACT_ATOMS: atom_id res chain seq x y z
N MET A 1 7.80 52.43 14.08
CA MET A 1 7.09 51.47 14.95
C MET A 1 7.75 50.12 14.75
N GLU A 2 8.80 49.85 15.53
CA GLU A 2 9.56 48.60 15.47
C GLU A 2 8.85 47.55 16.33
N SER A 3 8.38 46.48 15.69
CA SER A 3 7.86 45.29 16.34
C SER A 3 8.99 44.55 17.06
N ASN A 4 9.18 44.88 18.33
CA ASN A 4 10.10 44.22 19.26
C ASN A 4 9.61 42.79 19.55
N PHE A 5 9.97 41.84 18.69
CA PHE A 5 9.83 40.39 18.93
C PHE A 5 11.01 39.90 19.82
N HIS A 6 11.16 40.45 21.02
CA HIS A 6 12.22 40.08 21.99
C HIS A 6 11.90 38.81 22.79
N GLY A 7 11.42 37.78 22.08
CA GLY A 7 11.16 36.44 22.59
C GLY A 7 11.06 35.48 21.42
N SER A 8 12.16 35.36 20.67
CA SER A 8 12.23 34.43 19.52
C SER A 8 11.79 33.04 19.97
N LEU A 9 10.97 32.33 19.18
CA LEU A 9 10.52 30.97 19.46
C LEU A 9 11.68 30.03 19.87
N LEU A 10 12.87 30.29 19.33
CA LEU A 10 14.10 29.63 19.70
C LEU A 10 14.51 29.87 21.16
N GLY A 11 14.35 31.08 21.68
CA GLY A 11 14.61 31.44 23.08
C GLY A 11 13.68 30.69 24.03
N MET A 12 12.38 30.61 23.71
CA MET A 12 11.42 29.85 24.52
C MET A 12 11.74 28.34 24.56
N ILE A 13 12.22 27.79 23.44
CA ILE A 13 12.67 26.39 23.36
C ILE A 13 14.01 26.20 24.08
N LEU A 14 14.92 27.18 24.05
CA LEU A 14 16.21 27.14 24.73
C LEU A 14 16.06 27.27 26.25
N ASP A 15 15.06 28.00 26.74
CA ASP A 15 14.72 28.09 28.17
C ASP A 15 13.88 26.91 28.67
N ALA A 16 13.32 26.10 27.77
CA ALA A 16 12.56 24.91 28.13
C ALA A 16 13.44 23.85 28.81
N GLY A 17 12.81 23.11 29.74
CA GLY A 17 13.45 22.00 30.45
C GLY A 17 14.02 20.94 29.50
N LEU A 18 15.05 20.22 29.95
CA LEU A 18 15.72 19.17 29.16
C LEU A 18 14.72 18.14 28.64
N MET A 19 13.69 17.82 29.44
CA MET A 19 12.64 16.86 29.03
C MET A 19 11.76 17.39 27.89
N VAL A 20 11.38 18.67 27.92
CA VAL A 20 10.59 19.30 26.83
C VAL A 20 11.36 19.28 25.52
N LYS A 21 12.66 19.62 25.56
CA LYS A 21 13.54 19.59 24.39
C LYS A 21 13.63 18.19 23.78
N PHE A 22 13.70 17.15 24.62
CA PHE A 22 13.71 15.76 24.18
C PHE A 22 12.39 15.35 23.49
N VAL A 23 11.25 15.71 24.09
CA VAL A 23 9.92 15.48 23.52
C VAL A 23 9.77 16.17 22.15
N LEU A 24 10.16 17.44 22.06
CA LEU A 24 10.12 18.19 20.80
C LEU A 24 10.98 17.55 19.71
N LEU A 25 12.18 17.06 20.07
CA LEU A 25 13.07 16.36 19.14
C LEU A 25 12.42 15.07 18.60
N ILE A 26 11.80 14.26 19.47
CA ILE A 26 11.08 13.04 19.04
C ILE A 26 9.94 13.38 18.08
N LEU A 27 9.11 14.37 18.43
CA LEU A 27 8.00 14.79 17.58
C LEU A 27 8.47 15.31 16.22
N LEU A 28 9.62 16.01 16.19
CA LEU A 28 10.24 16.46 14.95
C LEU A 28 10.71 15.29 14.09
N VAL A 29 11.34 14.27 14.68
CA VAL A 29 11.73 13.04 13.95
C VAL A 29 10.50 12.31 13.39
N PHE A 30 9.45 12.15 14.20
CA PHE A 30 8.20 11.53 13.76
C PHE A 30 7.50 12.30 12.64
N SER A 31 7.57 13.62 12.66
CA SER A 31 7.06 14.47 11.58
C SER A 31 7.81 14.24 10.26
N ILE A 32 9.14 14.21 10.29
CA ILE A 32 9.97 13.96 9.11
C ILE A 32 9.70 12.56 8.52
N ILE A 33 9.60 11.54 9.37
CA ILE A 33 9.29 10.17 8.93
C ILE A 33 7.90 10.12 8.31
N SER A 34 6.90 10.74 8.95
CA SER A 34 5.52 10.77 8.45
C SER A 34 5.43 11.39 7.06
N TRP A 35 6.04 12.56 6.86
CA TRP A 35 6.11 13.20 5.54
C TRP A 35 6.83 12.34 4.50
N THR A 36 7.93 11.69 4.89
CA THR A 36 8.67 10.78 3.99
C THR A 36 7.77 9.63 3.51
N ILE A 37 7.03 8.99 4.42
CA ILE A 37 6.09 7.91 4.08
C ILE A 37 4.98 8.44 3.17
N ILE A 38 4.40 9.61 3.49
CA ILE A 38 3.34 10.23 2.68
C ILE A 38 3.82 10.46 1.25
N PHE A 39 5.00 11.05 1.04
CA PHE A 39 5.54 11.30 -0.30
C PHE A 39 5.81 10.01 -1.08
N ILE A 40 6.40 9.00 -0.44
CA ILE A 40 6.66 7.70 -1.07
C ILE A 40 5.35 7.05 -1.49
N LYS A 41 4.36 6.98 -0.58
CA LYS A 41 3.06 6.37 -0.85
C LYS A 41 2.32 7.14 -1.94
N PHE A 42 2.30 8.47 -1.90
CA PHE A 42 1.66 9.29 -2.91
C PHE A 42 2.20 8.99 -4.32
N ARG A 43 3.54 8.91 -4.47
CA ARG A 43 4.18 8.57 -5.75
C ARG A 43 3.83 7.15 -6.20
N THR A 44 3.87 6.18 -5.28
CA THR A 44 3.58 4.77 -5.57
C THR A 44 2.12 4.59 -6.00
N TYR A 45 1.16 5.15 -5.26
CA TYR A 45 -0.27 5.11 -5.60
C TYR A 45 -0.55 5.73 -6.97
N ARG A 46 0.08 6.87 -7.28
CA ARG A 46 -0.07 7.51 -8.58
C ARG A 46 0.43 6.60 -9.71
N ARG A 47 1.55 5.91 -9.53
CA ARG A 47 2.09 4.96 -10.51
C ARG A 47 1.20 3.74 -10.68
N ILE A 48 0.78 3.11 -9.57
CA ILE A 48 -0.13 1.95 -9.59
C ILE A 48 -1.42 2.31 -10.33
N ARG A 49 -1.99 3.48 -10.04
CA ARG A 49 -3.23 3.92 -10.67
C ARG A 49 -3.09 4.05 -12.19
N GLN A 50 -1.99 4.65 -12.65
CA GLN A 50 -1.71 4.77 -14.10
C GLN A 50 -1.54 3.41 -14.77
N GLU A 51 -0.79 2.49 -14.15
CA GLU A 51 -0.59 1.14 -14.70
C GLU A 51 -1.86 0.29 -14.63
N ASN A 52 -2.71 0.46 -13.60
CA ASN A 52 -4.02 -0.18 -13.51
C ASN A 52 -4.97 0.31 -14.62
N GLU A 53 -5.06 1.63 -14.85
CA GLU A 53 -5.89 2.20 -15.92
C GLU A 53 -5.41 1.73 -17.30
N ALA A 54 -4.09 1.65 -17.52
CA ALA A 54 -3.51 1.12 -18.75
C ALA A 54 -3.84 -0.36 -18.96
N PHE A 55 -3.63 -1.20 -17.93
CA PHE A 55 -3.96 -2.62 -17.98
C PHE A 55 -5.45 -2.87 -18.21
N ASP A 56 -6.32 -2.11 -17.55
CA ASP A 56 -7.78 -2.23 -17.73
C ASP A 56 -8.19 -1.91 -19.18
N SER A 57 -7.57 -0.88 -19.78
CA SER A 57 -7.82 -0.55 -21.19
C SER A 57 -7.39 -1.66 -22.17
N ASP A 58 -6.30 -2.38 -21.84
CA ASP A 58 -5.83 -3.52 -22.64
C ASP A 58 -6.66 -4.78 -22.38
N TYR A 59 -7.13 -4.96 -21.14
CA TYR A 59 -8.04 -6.02 -20.72
C TYR A 59 -9.36 -5.94 -21.50
N GLN A 60 -9.98 -4.76 -21.55
CA GLN A 60 -11.24 -4.55 -22.26
C GLN A 60 -11.14 -4.78 -23.78
N LYS A 61 -9.96 -4.55 -24.37
CA LYS A 61 -9.72 -4.77 -25.82
C LYS A 61 -9.38 -6.22 -26.17
N SER A 62 -8.99 -7.03 -25.18
CA SER A 62 -8.49 -8.37 -25.42
C SER A 62 -9.62 -9.39 -25.51
N THR A 63 -9.65 -10.14 -26.61
CA THR A 63 -10.65 -11.19 -26.84
C THR A 63 -10.26 -12.52 -26.18
N LYS A 64 -8.98 -12.70 -25.82
CA LYS A 64 -8.46 -13.95 -25.22
C LYS A 64 -7.63 -13.67 -23.97
N LEU A 65 -7.87 -14.46 -22.92
CA LEU A 65 -7.12 -14.41 -21.65
C LEU A 65 -5.64 -14.80 -21.82
N SER A 66 -5.31 -15.63 -22.80
CA SER A 66 -3.92 -16.02 -23.12
C SER A 66 -3.06 -14.84 -23.56
N ASP A 67 -3.67 -13.87 -24.24
CA ASP A 67 -2.98 -12.73 -24.84
C ASP A 67 -2.73 -11.63 -23.78
N LEU A 68 -3.44 -11.72 -22.65
CA LEU A 68 -3.30 -10.82 -21.50
C LEU A 68 -2.14 -11.19 -20.58
N LEU A 69 -1.67 -12.44 -20.57
CA LEU A 69 -0.52 -12.84 -19.77
C LEU A 69 0.77 -12.09 -20.15
N PRO A 70 1.18 -11.99 -21.43
CA PRO A 70 2.35 -11.18 -21.82
C PRO A 70 2.12 -9.68 -21.60
N THR A 71 0.89 -9.19 -21.77
CA THR A 71 0.52 -7.79 -21.51
C THR A 71 0.60 -7.43 -20.02
N SER A 72 0.18 -8.32 -19.13
CA SER A 72 0.31 -8.15 -17.68
C SER A 72 1.76 -8.00 -17.20
N ARG A 73 2.73 -8.56 -17.95
CA ARG A 73 4.16 -8.41 -17.63
C ARG A 73 4.71 -7.02 -17.96
N LYS A 74 4.03 -6.26 -18.83
CA LYS A 74 4.40 -4.87 -19.15
C LYS A 74 4.06 -3.89 -18.03
N TYR A 75 3.16 -4.28 -17.11
CA TYR A 75 2.67 -3.45 -16.01
C TYR A 75 3.03 -4.05 -14.65
N PRO A 76 4.33 -4.08 -14.27
CA PRO A 76 4.79 -4.75 -13.06
C PRO A 76 4.34 -4.08 -11.76
N PHE A 77 3.85 -2.84 -11.80
CA PHE A 77 3.32 -2.15 -10.62
C PHE A 77 1.79 -2.11 -10.59
N SER A 78 1.10 -2.73 -11.56
CA SER A 78 -0.35 -2.86 -11.54
C SER A 78 -0.80 -3.97 -10.61
N THR A 79 -1.56 -3.61 -9.57
CA THR A 79 -2.17 -4.57 -8.65
C THR A 79 -3.16 -5.47 -9.38
N THR A 80 -3.92 -4.92 -10.34
CA THR A 80 -4.90 -5.67 -11.13
C THR A 80 -4.21 -6.70 -12.03
N ALA A 81 -3.07 -6.34 -12.63
CA ALA A 81 -2.27 -7.27 -13.42
C ALA A 81 -1.66 -8.41 -12.56
N GLU A 82 -1.25 -8.13 -11.32
CA GLU A 82 -0.74 -9.14 -10.39
C GLU A 82 -1.83 -10.12 -9.95
N VAL A 83 -3.03 -9.62 -9.62
CA VAL A 83 -4.21 -10.45 -9.32
C VAL A 83 -4.61 -11.30 -10.52
N PHE A 84 -4.64 -10.72 -11.72
CA PHE A 84 -4.92 -11.45 -12.97
C PHE A 84 -3.94 -12.61 -13.19
N ARG A 85 -2.64 -12.36 -13.01
CA ARG A 85 -1.60 -13.40 -13.17
C ARG A 85 -1.79 -14.54 -12.18
N ALA A 86 -2.13 -14.23 -10.92
CA ALA A 86 -2.39 -15.24 -9.90
C ALA A 86 -3.61 -16.11 -10.26
N GLY A 87 -4.71 -15.49 -10.70
CA GLY A 87 -5.91 -16.20 -11.14
C GLY A 87 -5.67 -17.04 -12.40
N TYR A 88 -4.96 -16.49 -13.39
CA TYR A 88 -4.65 -17.20 -14.64
C TYR A 88 -3.74 -18.42 -14.41
N ALA A 89 -2.78 -18.32 -13.48
CA ALA A 89 -1.92 -19.43 -13.09
C ALA A 89 -2.72 -20.57 -12.44
N GLU A 90 -3.68 -20.27 -11.56
CA GLU A 90 -4.51 -21.28 -10.92
C GLU A 90 -5.51 -21.90 -11.91
N MET A 91 -6.08 -21.08 -12.81
CA MET A 91 -6.99 -21.57 -13.86
C MET A 91 -6.28 -22.52 -14.84
N THR A 92 -5.08 -22.19 -15.27
CA THR A 92 -4.28 -23.07 -16.15
C THR A 92 -3.85 -24.36 -15.46
N LYS A 93 -3.57 -24.31 -14.15
CA LYS A 93 -3.29 -25.49 -13.34
C LYS A 93 -4.52 -26.39 -13.18
N ALA A 94 -5.68 -25.81 -12.88
CA ALA A 94 -6.94 -26.54 -12.80
C ALA A 94 -7.30 -27.22 -14.12
N ASN A 95 -7.16 -26.51 -15.25
CA ASN A 95 -7.45 -27.06 -16.58
C ASN A 95 -6.48 -28.20 -16.96
N ARG A 96 -5.20 -28.14 -16.56
CA ARG A 96 -4.25 -29.25 -16.74
C ARG A 96 -4.65 -30.49 -15.93
N LEU A 97 -5.06 -30.31 -14.67
CA LEU A 97 -5.50 -31.41 -13.80
C LEU A 97 -6.78 -32.08 -14.33
N SER A 98 -7.71 -31.30 -14.87
CA SER A 98 -8.91 -31.81 -15.56
C SER A 98 -8.58 -32.61 -16.82
N ARG A 99 -7.51 -32.24 -17.55
CA ARG A 99 -7.08 -32.94 -18.77
C ARG A 99 -6.36 -34.26 -18.52
N ASP A 100 -5.66 -34.39 -17.39
CA ASP A 100 -5.00 -35.62 -16.95
C ASP A 100 -5.93 -36.57 -16.19
N SER A 101 -7.15 -36.14 -15.86
CA SER A 101 -8.16 -37.00 -15.22
C SER A 101 -9.05 -37.67 -16.27
N ALA A 102 -9.44 -38.93 -16.01
CA ALA A 102 -10.12 -39.82 -16.95
C ALA A 102 -11.54 -39.38 -17.38
N ARG A 103 -11.98 -38.16 -17.02
CA ARG A 103 -13.28 -37.55 -17.38
C ARG A 103 -13.06 -36.11 -17.87
N PRO A 104 -12.87 -35.88 -19.17
CA PRO A 104 -12.39 -34.60 -19.71
C PRO A 104 -13.42 -33.45 -19.77
N GLU A 105 -14.67 -33.64 -19.33
CA GLU A 105 -15.79 -32.84 -19.86
C GLU A 105 -16.32 -31.71 -18.96
N GLU A 106 -15.88 -31.57 -17.71
CA GLU A 106 -16.35 -30.45 -16.88
C GLU A 106 -15.20 -29.80 -16.11
N ILE A 107 -14.98 -28.51 -16.35
CA ILE A 107 -14.33 -27.64 -15.37
C ILE A 107 -15.18 -27.74 -14.10
N SER A 108 -14.75 -28.57 -13.16
CA SER A 108 -15.46 -28.81 -11.91
C SER A 108 -15.71 -27.47 -11.20
N LEU A 109 -16.89 -27.31 -10.60
CA LEU A 109 -17.21 -26.17 -9.73
C LEU A 109 -16.14 -25.95 -8.64
N SER A 110 -15.48 -27.02 -8.19
CA SER A 110 -14.35 -26.96 -7.25
C SER A 110 -13.11 -26.29 -7.84
N SER A 111 -12.88 -26.42 -9.14
CA SER A 111 -11.78 -25.71 -9.83
C SER A 111 -12.05 -24.21 -9.94
N LEU A 112 -13.31 -23.83 -10.19
CA LEU A 112 -13.71 -22.42 -10.21
C LEU A 112 -13.61 -21.78 -8.81
N ASP A 113 -14.06 -22.48 -7.76
CA ASP A 113 -13.89 -22.04 -6.37
C ASP A 113 -12.41 -21.85 -6.00
N ASN A 114 -11.52 -22.73 -6.44
CA ASN A 114 -10.08 -22.58 -6.22
C ASN A 114 -9.51 -21.33 -6.91
N VAL A 115 -9.96 -21.01 -8.14
CA VAL A 115 -9.55 -19.79 -8.85
C VAL A 115 -10.07 -18.55 -8.13
N GLU A 116 -11.34 -18.54 -7.70
CA GLU A 116 -11.92 -17.44 -6.94
C GLU A 116 -11.17 -17.20 -5.62
N ARG A 117 -10.86 -18.25 -4.87
CA ARG A 117 -10.05 -18.17 -3.64
C ARG A 117 -8.64 -17.65 -3.92
N ALA A 118 -8.02 -18.04 -5.03
CA ALA A 118 -6.72 -17.54 -5.44
C ALA A 118 -6.76 -16.05 -5.77
N LEU A 119 -7.80 -15.60 -6.50
CA LEU A 119 -8.03 -14.18 -6.81
C LEU A 119 -8.25 -13.35 -5.55
N ASN A 120 -9.11 -13.81 -4.63
CA ASN A 120 -9.37 -13.14 -3.36
C ASN A 120 -8.09 -13.05 -2.52
N ARG A 121 -7.31 -14.13 -2.42
CA ARG A 121 -6.02 -14.12 -1.71
C ARG A 121 -5.03 -13.14 -2.33
N ALA A 122 -4.91 -13.12 -3.65
CA ALA A 122 -4.03 -12.19 -4.35
C ALA A 122 -4.45 -10.74 -4.10
N SER A 123 -5.76 -10.45 -4.18
CA SER A 123 -6.32 -9.14 -3.89
C SER A 123 -6.00 -8.68 -2.46
N SER A 124 -6.25 -9.54 -1.46
CA SER A 124 -5.90 -9.24 -0.06
C SER A 124 -4.40 -9.01 0.13
N THR A 125 -3.55 -9.78 -0.55
CA THR A 125 -2.10 -9.64 -0.47
C THR A 125 -1.65 -8.29 -1.03
N GLU A 126 -2.16 -7.89 -2.19
CA GLU A 126 -1.90 -6.57 -2.78
C GLU A 126 -2.38 -5.45 -1.87
N MET A 127 -3.57 -5.58 -1.29
CA MET A 127 -4.11 -4.61 -0.35
C MET A 127 -3.21 -4.46 0.89
N THR A 128 -2.75 -5.55 1.49
CA THR A 128 -1.80 -5.51 2.62
C THR A 128 -0.47 -4.84 2.22
N LYS A 129 0.06 -5.08 1.02
CA LYS A 129 1.26 -4.40 0.52
C LYS A 129 1.02 -2.88 0.43
N LEU A 130 -0.15 -2.46 -0.04
CA LEU A 130 -0.52 -1.03 -0.12
C LEU A 130 -0.72 -0.39 1.26
N GLU A 131 -1.22 -1.14 2.23
CA GLU A 131 -1.45 -0.67 3.60
C GLU A 131 -0.17 -0.62 4.46
N SER A 132 0.92 -1.23 4.00
CA SER A 132 2.22 -1.15 4.68
C SER A 132 2.59 0.30 5.05
N ALA A 133 3.12 0.52 6.24
CA ALA A 133 3.44 1.83 6.81
C ALA A 133 2.26 2.77 7.15
N LEU A 134 1.01 2.50 6.74
CA LEU A 134 -0.16 3.24 7.24
C LEU A 134 -0.36 3.01 8.75
N GLY A 135 -0.08 1.80 9.23
CA GLY A 135 -0.11 1.50 10.66
C GLY A 135 0.83 2.38 11.48
N PHE A 136 2.04 2.65 10.98
CA PHE A 136 2.99 3.55 11.64
C PHE A 136 2.47 4.99 11.70
N LEU A 137 1.89 5.49 10.59
CA LEU A 137 1.25 6.81 10.56
C LEU A 137 0.07 6.90 11.52
N ALA A 138 -0.76 5.84 11.61
CA ALA A 138 -1.89 5.78 12.53
C ALA A 138 -1.44 5.80 14.00
N THR A 139 -0.44 4.99 14.37
CA THR A 139 0.14 4.97 15.71
C THR A 139 0.82 6.30 16.04
N THR A 140 1.59 6.87 15.11
CA THR A 140 2.26 8.14 15.32
C THR A 140 1.24 9.27 15.50
N GLY A 141 0.18 9.29 14.70
CA GLY A 141 -0.91 10.26 14.82
C GLY A 141 -1.67 10.17 16.15
N SER A 142 -1.90 8.96 16.67
CA SER A 142 -2.59 8.77 17.95
C SER A 142 -1.69 8.96 19.17
N ALA A 143 -0.40 8.63 19.08
CA ALA A 143 0.55 8.74 20.19
C ALA A 143 1.11 10.17 20.37
N SER A 144 1.22 10.96 19.29
CA SER A 144 1.82 12.30 19.32
C SER A 144 1.17 13.26 20.34
N PRO A 145 -0.16 13.32 20.51
CA PRO A 145 -0.78 14.17 21.52
C PRO A 145 -0.38 13.80 22.95
N PHE A 146 -0.28 12.50 23.27
CA PHE A 146 0.14 12.04 24.59
C PHE A 146 1.61 12.34 24.86
N ILE A 147 2.46 12.18 23.85
CA ILE A 147 3.88 12.53 23.91
C ILE A 147 4.05 14.04 24.16
N GLY A 148 3.27 14.88 23.46
CA GLY A 148 3.27 16.32 23.69
C GLY A 148 2.77 16.72 25.08
N LEU A 149 1.67 16.11 25.54
CA LEU A 149 1.10 16.36 26.87
C LEU A 149 2.06 15.95 27.99
N PHE A 150 2.77 14.83 27.83
CA PHE A 150 3.82 14.42 28.78
C PHE A 150 4.88 15.51 28.97
N GLY A 151 5.31 16.17 27.89
CA GLY A 151 6.25 17.29 27.98
C GLY A 151 5.72 18.51 28.73
N THR A 152 4.40 18.68 28.84
CA THR A 152 3.79 19.82 29.56
C THR A 152 3.53 19.56 31.04
N VAL A 153 3.50 18.30 31.47
CA VAL A 153 3.24 17.92 32.88
C VAL A 153 4.52 17.91 33.72
N TRP A 154 5.69 17.81 33.08
CA TRP A 154 6.99 17.67 33.72
C TRP A 154 7.78 18.97 33.77
#